data_AF-A0A0D2EXK9-F1
#
_entry.id   AF-A0A0D2EXK9-F1
#
_cell.length_a   1.000
_cell.length_b   1.000
_cell.length_c   1.000
_cell.angle_alpha   90.00
_cell.angle_beta   90.00
_cell.angle_gamma   90.00
#
_symmetry.space_group_name_H-M   'P 1'
#
loop_
_entity.id
_entity.type
_entity.pdbx_description
1 polymer ?
#
loop_
_entity_poly.entity_id
_entity_poly.type
_entity_poly.pdbx_seq_one_letter_code
_entity_poly.pdbx_strand_id
1 'polypeptide(L)'
;MAPDEYQNRFYTLATMLPILVLPTFSLWQWENTRDYDQTDTSTMIWTCAITGTIGISLDIALQGLFSYGAALLLFRNDAKKYIKEFTISEDKIKDAAHRATRRDMSRRWQYWVFLLIFCFVMAGALEEGLKYFSLTGARKYGKVVQERDYITIPVAAAVGFATIENMAFAYGAYKSGESPIRLAMTILERTVFGIPGHAMTAALIGLNVLVRDIRQETMNMWQILLEPILFHGCFDFMLFAISAYDGNIGWVHPKGASKICVTLVLVVGIQLCLALVVKQRLDRYDIGS
;
A
#
# COMPACT_ATOMS: atom_id res chain seq x y z
N MET A 1 -18.15 -17.97 20.17
CA MET A 1 -17.88 -16.54 20.37
C MET A 1 -19.08 -15.96 21.08
N ALA A 2 -18.89 -15.16 22.14
CA ALA A 2 -20.03 -14.56 22.84
C ALA A 2 -20.74 -13.55 21.91
N PRO A 3 -22.08 -13.51 21.89
CA PRO A 3 -22.85 -12.57 21.06
C PRO A 3 -22.37 -11.12 21.18
N ASP A 4 -22.04 -10.70 22.41
CA ASP A 4 -21.60 -9.33 22.74
C ASP A 4 -20.28 -8.96 22.05
N GLU A 5 -19.34 -9.90 21.96
CA GLU A 5 -18.03 -9.66 21.36
C GLU A 5 -18.15 -9.51 19.83
N TYR A 6 -19.04 -10.27 19.18
CA TYR A 6 -19.32 -10.12 17.75
C TYR A 6 -19.97 -8.76 17.46
N GLN A 7 -20.95 -8.40 18.27
CA GLN A 7 -21.67 -7.13 18.17
C GLN A 7 -20.72 -5.93 18.37
N ASN A 8 -19.82 -5.99 19.35
CA ASN A 8 -18.82 -4.95 19.59
C ASN A 8 -17.84 -4.79 18.41
N ARG A 9 -17.42 -5.88 17.78
CA ARG A 9 -16.57 -5.82 16.59
C ARG A 9 -17.30 -5.21 15.39
N PHE A 10 -18.57 -5.56 15.21
CA PHE A 10 -19.39 -4.99 14.15
C PHE A 10 -19.54 -3.47 14.32
N TYR A 11 -19.86 -3.01 15.54
CA TYR A 11 -19.94 -1.57 15.82
C TYR A 11 -18.60 -0.86 15.60
N THR A 12 -17.49 -1.49 16.01
CA THR A 12 -16.15 -0.92 15.77
C THR A 12 -15.88 -0.77 14.28
N LEU A 13 -16.12 -1.83 13.48
CA LEU A 13 -15.94 -1.76 12.04
C LEU A 13 -16.83 -0.65 11.43
N ALA A 14 -18.12 -0.64 11.76
CA ALA A 14 -19.08 0.30 11.19
C ALA A 14 -18.76 1.77 11.55
N THR A 15 -18.31 2.04 12.77
CA THR A 15 -17.99 3.39 13.24
C THR A 15 -16.64 3.90 12.74
N MET A 16 -15.67 3.00 12.51
CA MET A 16 -14.33 3.35 12.07
C MET A 16 -14.18 3.33 10.54
N LEU A 17 -15.05 2.62 9.80
CA LEU A 17 -14.99 2.57 8.33
C LEU A 17 -14.95 3.96 7.65
N PRO A 18 -15.71 4.98 8.11
CA PRO A 18 -15.61 6.33 7.55
C PRO A 18 -14.20 6.93 7.60
N ILE A 19 -13.38 6.54 8.59
CA ILE A 19 -11.99 7.01 8.74
C ILE A 19 -11.12 6.58 7.54
N LEU A 20 -11.39 5.43 6.93
CA LEU A 20 -10.67 4.95 5.73
C LEU A 20 -10.99 5.79 4.48
N VAL A 21 -12.12 6.48 4.47
CA VAL A 21 -12.57 7.31 3.33
C VAL A 21 -12.13 8.77 3.49
N LEU A 22 -11.75 9.20 4.70
CA LEU A 22 -11.36 10.58 4.99
C LEU A 22 -10.29 11.14 4.04
N PRO A 23 -9.20 10.42 3.68
CA PRO A 23 -8.21 10.97 2.76
C PRO A 23 -8.76 11.20 1.35
N THR A 24 -9.58 10.28 0.84
CA THR A 24 -10.25 10.41 -0.46
C THR A 24 -11.22 11.59 -0.46
N PHE A 25 -11.99 11.77 0.62
CA PHE A 25 -12.86 12.93 0.80
C PHE A 25 -12.06 14.23 0.94
N SER A 26 -10.93 14.20 1.65
CA SER A 26 -10.06 15.37 1.85
C SER A 26 -9.44 15.83 0.53
N LEU A 27 -9.02 14.90 -0.34
CA LEU A 27 -8.55 15.22 -1.68
C LEU A 27 -9.66 15.88 -2.52
N TRP A 28 -10.86 15.31 -2.51
CA TRP A 28 -12.01 15.87 -3.22
C TRP A 28 -12.39 17.26 -2.70
N GLN A 29 -12.41 17.45 -1.38
CA GLN A 29 -12.71 18.73 -0.76
C GLN A 29 -11.63 19.76 -1.10
N TRP A 30 -10.36 19.39 -1.02
CA TRP A 30 -9.25 20.27 -1.35
C TRP A 30 -9.30 20.75 -2.80
N GLU A 31 -9.58 19.85 -3.76
CA GLU A 31 -9.75 20.22 -5.18
C GLU A 31 -10.94 21.15 -5.41
N ASN A 32 -12.07 20.94 -4.73
CA ASN A 32 -13.28 21.75 -4.94
C ASN A 32 -13.25 23.12 -4.25
N THR A 33 -12.30 23.38 -3.36
CA THR A 33 -12.19 24.67 -2.65
C THR A 33 -11.35 25.71 -3.38
N ARG A 34 -10.76 25.38 -4.54
CA ARG A 34 -9.90 26.27 -5.32
C ARG A 34 -10.65 26.86 -6.52
N ASP A 35 -10.69 28.18 -6.67
CA ASP A 35 -11.58 28.85 -7.64
C ASP A 35 -11.10 28.86 -9.10
N TYR A 36 -9.80 28.75 -9.39
CA TYR A 36 -9.27 29.06 -10.74
C TYR A 36 -8.49 27.94 -11.43
N ASP A 37 -8.15 26.88 -10.72
CA ASP A 37 -7.38 25.75 -11.23
C ASP A 37 -7.93 24.52 -10.54
N GLN A 38 -8.92 23.85 -11.12
CA GLN A 38 -9.48 22.59 -10.60
C GLN A 38 -9.21 21.47 -11.59
N THR A 39 -8.91 20.28 -11.06
CA THR A 39 -8.65 19.10 -11.88
C THR A 39 -10.02 18.64 -12.31
N ASP A 40 -10.17 18.26 -13.56
CA ASP A 40 -11.45 17.81 -14.09
C ASP A 40 -12.03 16.71 -13.17
N THR A 41 -13.12 17.05 -12.48
CA THR A 41 -13.67 16.23 -11.39
C THR A 41 -14.05 14.84 -11.90
N SER A 42 -14.54 14.75 -13.14
CA SER A 42 -14.86 13.49 -13.80
C SER A 42 -13.60 12.62 -13.95
N THR A 43 -12.51 13.18 -14.48
CA THR A 43 -11.23 12.49 -14.64
C THR A 43 -10.70 12.00 -13.30
N MET A 44 -10.78 12.83 -12.25
CA MET A 44 -10.35 12.46 -10.90
C MET A 44 -11.19 11.31 -10.31
N ILE A 45 -12.53 11.43 -10.35
CA ILE A 45 -13.45 10.42 -9.82
C ILE A 45 -13.28 9.09 -10.55
N TRP A 46 -13.25 9.10 -11.89
CA TRP A 46 -13.08 7.87 -12.66
C TRP A 46 -11.72 7.23 -12.45
N THR A 47 -10.65 8.03 -12.34
CA THR A 47 -9.32 7.51 -12.01
C THR A 47 -9.31 6.83 -10.65
N CYS A 48 -9.89 7.48 -9.63
CA CYS A 48 -10.05 6.91 -8.29
C CYS A 48 -10.87 5.60 -8.32
N ALA A 49 -12.03 5.62 -8.97
CA ALA A 49 -12.95 4.47 -9.02
C ALA A 49 -12.37 3.28 -9.80
N ILE A 50 -11.81 3.51 -10.98
CA ILE A 50 -11.24 2.45 -11.83
C ILE A 50 -10.02 1.84 -11.14
N THR A 51 -9.11 2.66 -10.61
CA THR A 51 -7.92 2.15 -9.92
C THR A 51 -8.30 1.39 -8.65
N GLY A 52 -9.23 1.93 -7.85
CA GLY A 52 -9.72 1.29 -6.64
C GLY A 52 -10.54 0.01 -6.86
N THR A 53 -11.08 -0.24 -8.06
CA THR A 53 -11.90 -1.44 -8.32
C THR A 53 -11.23 -2.41 -9.27
N ILE A 54 -11.12 -2.04 -10.55
CA ILE A 54 -10.51 -2.87 -11.59
C ILE A 54 -9.01 -2.99 -11.33
N GLY A 55 -8.35 -1.88 -10.99
CA GLY A 55 -6.92 -1.85 -10.72
C GLY A 55 -6.51 -2.78 -9.59
N ILE A 56 -7.12 -2.65 -8.41
CA ILE A 56 -6.81 -3.53 -7.27
C ILE A 56 -7.16 -5.00 -7.55
N SER A 57 -8.24 -5.28 -8.28
CA SER A 57 -8.60 -6.65 -8.64
C SER A 57 -7.56 -7.30 -9.54
N LEU A 58 -7.07 -6.55 -10.53
CA LEU A 58 -5.99 -6.98 -11.40
C LEU A 58 -4.68 -7.17 -10.62
N ASP A 59 -4.36 -6.24 -9.74
CA ASP A 59 -3.17 -6.28 -8.92
C ASP A 59 -3.16 -7.52 -8.01
N ILE A 60 -4.23 -7.79 -7.26
CA ILE A 60 -4.37 -9.00 -6.43
C ILE A 60 -4.17 -10.28 -7.26
N ALA A 61 -4.73 -10.34 -8.47
CA ALA A 61 -4.59 -11.50 -9.35
C ALA A 61 -3.13 -11.69 -9.81
N LEU A 62 -2.46 -10.61 -10.21
CA LEU A 62 -1.06 -10.64 -10.66
C LEU A 62 -0.10 -10.94 -9.50
N GLN A 63 -0.28 -10.31 -8.34
CA GLN A 63 0.48 -10.60 -7.13
C GLN A 63 0.32 -12.07 -6.73
N GLY A 64 -0.89 -12.62 -6.77
CA GLY A 64 -1.15 -14.02 -6.47
C GLY A 64 -0.45 -14.98 -7.45
N LEU A 65 -0.53 -14.68 -8.75
CA LEU A 65 0.13 -15.46 -9.81
C LEU A 65 1.65 -15.45 -9.65
N PHE A 66 2.24 -14.26 -9.48
CA PHE A 66 3.69 -14.12 -9.33
C PHE A 66 4.20 -14.66 -7.99
N SER A 67 3.45 -14.50 -6.91
CA SER A 67 3.76 -15.10 -5.61
C SER A 67 3.83 -16.62 -5.74
N TYR A 68 2.85 -17.23 -6.38
CA TYR A 68 2.85 -18.68 -6.60
C TYR A 68 4.01 -19.13 -7.48
N GLY A 69 4.31 -18.39 -8.57
CA GLY A 69 5.46 -18.65 -9.44
C GLY A 69 6.79 -18.56 -8.70
N ALA A 70 7.03 -17.50 -7.94
CA ALA A 70 8.24 -17.33 -7.13
C ALA A 70 8.35 -18.42 -6.06
N ALA A 71 7.24 -18.80 -5.42
CA ALA A 71 7.21 -19.87 -4.44
C ALA A 71 7.58 -21.23 -5.06
N LEU A 72 7.12 -21.54 -6.29
CA LEU A 72 7.52 -22.75 -7.01
C LEU A 72 9.02 -22.79 -7.29
N LEU A 73 9.60 -21.65 -7.70
CA LEU A 73 11.04 -21.55 -7.98
C LEU A 73 11.89 -21.69 -6.72
N LEU A 74 11.51 -21.03 -5.63
CA LEU A 74 12.31 -20.94 -4.41
C LEU A 74 12.11 -22.13 -3.47
N PHE A 75 10.88 -22.61 -3.31
CA PHE A 75 10.52 -23.63 -2.32
C PHE A 75 10.26 -25.01 -2.94
N ARG A 76 10.12 -25.09 -4.27
CA ARG A 76 9.88 -26.35 -5.01
C ARG A 76 8.68 -27.12 -4.43
N ASN A 77 8.92 -28.29 -3.85
CA ASN A 77 7.87 -29.15 -3.28
C ASN A 77 7.14 -28.50 -2.10
N ASP A 78 7.77 -27.53 -1.42
CA ASP A 78 7.17 -26.81 -0.28
C ASP A 78 6.33 -25.58 -0.70
N ALA A 79 6.25 -25.24 -1.99
CA ALA A 79 5.64 -23.98 -2.45
C ALA A 79 4.21 -23.77 -1.94
N LYS A 80 3.36 -24.79 -2.05
CA LYS A 80 1.97 -24.73 -1.55
C LYS A 80 1.90 -24.51 -0.04
N LYS A 81 2.85 -25.10 0.70
CA LYS A 81 2.94 -24.91 2.16
C LYS A 81 3.30 -23.46 2.49
N TYR A 82 4.28 -22.87 1.80
CA TYR A 82 4.65 -21.47 2.02
C TYR A 82 3.52 -20.50 1.70
N ILE A 83 2.86 -20.66 0.55
CA ILE A 83 1.73 -19.78 0.17
C ILE A 83 0.57 -19.90 1.15
N LYS A 84 0.26 -21.13 1.59
CA LYS A 84 -0.76 -21.35 2.62
C LYS A 84 -0.38 -20.66 3.93
N GLU A 85 0.85 -20.85 4.40
CA GLU A 85 1.32 -20.23 5.64
C GLU A 85 1.38 -18.70 5.55
N PHE A 86 1.71 -18.14 4.38
CA PHE A 86 1.77 -16.70 4.14
C PHE A 86 0.41 -16.00 4.22
N THR A 87 -0.67 -16.74 3.97
CA THR A 87 -2.05 -16.22 3.96
C THR A 87 -2.85 -16.58 5.23
N ILE A 88 -2.24 -17.32 6.17
CA ILE A 88 -2.88 -17.66 7.44
C ILE A 88 -2.89 -16.45 8.37
N SER A 89 -4.09 -16.10 8.85
CA SER A 89 -4.33 -15.06 9.84
C SER A 89 -3.78 -15.44 11.23
N GLU A 90 -3.35 -14.44 12.00
CA GLU A 90 -2.71 -14.62 13.32
C GLU A 90 -3.55 -15.46 14.30
N ASP A 91 -4.87 -15.28 14.30
CA ASP A 91 -5.81 -15.95 15.19
C ASP A 91 -5.82 -17.48 15.00
N LYS A 92 -5.42 -17.96 13.83
CA LYS A 92 -5.34 -19.39 13.51
C LYS A 92 -4.02 -20.03 13.96
N ILE A 93 -3.03 -19.22 14.36
CA ILE A 93 -1.72 -19.67 14.83
C ILE A 93 -1.77 -19.93 16.34
N LYS A 94 -2.38 -21.04 16.75
CA LYS A 94 -2.59 -21.34 18.19
C LYS A 94 -1.62 -22.36 18.77
N ASP A 95 -1.14 -23.30 17.97
CA ASP A 95 -0.33 -24.42 18.43
C ASP A 95 1.18 -24.10 18.52
N ALA A 96 1.84 -24.65 19.53
CA ALA A 96 3.27 -24.46 19.76
C ALA A 96 4.12 -25.15 18.68
N ALA A 97 3.73 -26.33 18.21
CA ALA A 97 4.45 -27.03 17.15
C ALA A 97 4.27 -26.32 15.80
N HIS A 98 3.08 -25.78 15.52
CA HIS A 98 2.85 -24.92 14.36
C HIS A 98 3.72 -23.66 14.39
N ARG A 99 3.83 -22.98 15.54
CA ARG A 99 4.73 -21.83 15.71
C ARG A 99 6.21 -22.19 15.52
N ALA A 100 6.65 -23.33 16.04
CA ALA A 100 8.02 -23.81 15.80
C ALA A 100 8.29 -24.05 14.31
N THR A 101 7.33 -24.67 13.61
CA THR A 101 7.43 -24.91 12.16
C THR A 101 7.53 -23.61 11.37
N ARG A 102 6.69 -22.61 11.68
CA ARG A 102 6.73 -21.29 11.02
C ARG A 102 8.05 -20.57 11.28
N ARG A 103 8.59 -20.68 12.50
CA ARG A 103 9.90 -20.13 12.85
C ARG A 103 11.01 -20.74 12.00
N ASP A 104 11.02 -22.06 11.83
CA ASP A 104 12.02 -22.72 10.98
C ASP A 104 11.88 -22.31 9.51
N MET A 105 10.64 -22.18 9.02
CA MET A 105 10.37 -21.68 7.67
C MET A 105 10.89 -20.24 7.49
N SER A 106 10.66 -19.37 8.46
CA SER A 106 10.99 -17.93 8.37
C SER A 106 12.49 -17.65 8.35
N ARG A 107 13.29 -18.57 8.89
CA ARG A 107 14.75 -18.47 8.97
C ARG A 107 15.45 -18.91 7.69
N ARG A 108 14.75 -19.57 6.77
CA ARG A 108 15.33 -20.02 5.51
C ARG A 108 15.60 -18.83 4.60
N TRP A 109 16.80 -18.76 4.02
CA TRP A 109 17.18 -17.67 3.11
C TRP A 109 16.23 -17.53 1.92
N GLN A 110 15.66 -18.66 1.44
CA GLN A 110 14.67 -18.65 0.36
C GLN A 110 13.45 -17.81 0.71
N TYR A 111 13.05 -17.79 1.99
CA TYR A 111 11.92 -16.99 2.43
C TYR A 111 12.24 -15.49 2.41
N TRP A 112 13.46 -15.10 2.80
CA TRP A 112 13.90 -13.71 2.71
C TRP A 112 14.01 -13.22 1.26
N VAL A 113 14.49 -14.07 0.35
CA VAL A 113 14.47 -13.77 -1.09
C VAL A 113 13.04 -13.66 -1.61
N PHE A 114 12.15 -14.55 -1.19
CA PHE A 114 10.72 -14.45 -1.52
C PHE A 114 10.13 -13.12 -1.05
N LEU A 115 10.43 -12.68 0.19
CA LEU A 115 9.98 -11.40 0.72
C LEU A 115 10.50 -10.21 -0.10
N LEU A 116 11.77 -10.22 -0.51
CA LEU A 116 12.32 -9.17 -1.37
C LEU A 116 11.57 -9.09 -2.71
N ILE A 117 11.33 -10.22 -3.37
CA ILE A 117 10.60 -10.25 -4.64
C ILE A 117 9.14 -9.81 -4.41
N PHE A 118 8.49 -10.30 -3.35
CA PHE A 118 7.13 -9.93 -3.01
C PHE A 118 7.00 -8.42 -2.81
N CYS A 119 7.82 -7.82 -1.95
CA CYS A 119 7.70 -6.40 -1.59
C CYS A 119 8.09 -5.45 -2.73
N PHE A 120 9.20 -5.71 -3.43
CA PHE A 120 9.70 -4.77 -4.45
C PHE A 120 9.11 -5.00 -5.84
N VAL A 121 8.81 -6.25 -6.20
CA VAL A 121 8.32 -6.58 -7.54
C VAL A 121 6.81 -6.74 -7.56
N MET A 122 6.25 -7.52 -6.63
CA MET A 122 4.82 -7.84 -6.67
C MET A 122 4.00 -6.69 -6.11
N ALA A 123 4.25 -6.24 -4.88
CA ALA A 123 3.60 -5.06 -4.31
C ALA A 123 4.12 -3.78 -4.96
N GLY A 124 5.39 -3.43 -4.74
CA GLY A 124 5.98 -2.17 -5.23
C GLY A 124 5.82 -1.95 -6.74
N ALA A 125 6.39 -2.81 -7.59
CA ALA A 125 6.39 -2.54 -9.03
C ALA A 125 5.01 -2.61 -9.69
N LEU A 126 4.13 -3.53 -9.28
CA LEU A 126 2.79 -3.61 -9.87
C LEU A 126 1.91 -2.45 -9.41
N GLU A 127 1.90 -2.15 -8.12
CA GLU A 127 1.04 -1.11 -7.58
C GLU A 127 1.50 0.30 -7.97
N GLU A 128 2.80 0.57 -8.02
CA GLU A 128 3.32 1.84 -8.54
C GLU A 128 3.16 1.94 -10.06
N GLY A 129 3.34 0.82 -10.77
CA GLY A 129 3.06 0.74 -12.20
C GLY A 129 1.60 1.07 -12.52
N LEU A 130 0.65 0.54 -11.75
CA LEU A 130 -0.77 0.83 -11.88
C LEU A 130 -1.05 2.33 -11.75
N LYS A 131 -0.48 3.01 -10.75
CA LYS A 131 -0.62 4.46 -10.55
C LYS A 131 -0.06 5.27 -11.75
N TYR A 132 1.08 4.86 -12.29
CA TYR A 132 1.65 5.44 -13.51
C TYR A 132 0.74 5.25 -14.73
N PHE A 133 0.18 4.04 -14.90
CA PHE A 133 -0.74 3.76 -15.99
C PHE A 133 -2.06 4.49 -15.85
N SER A 134 -2.53 4.75 -14.62
CA SER A 134 -3.71 5.58 -14.37
C SER A 134 -3.51 7.02 -14.87
N LEU A 135 -2.36 7.65 -14.59
CA LEU A 135 -2.02 8.96 -15.16
C LEU A 135 -1.90 8.91 -16.70
N THR A 136 -1.22 7.89 -17.24
CA THR A 136 -1.05 7.74 -18.69
C THR A 136 -2.39 7.54 -19.40
N GLY A 137 -3.30 6.76 -18.80
CA GLY A 137 -4.65 6.55 -19.27
C GLY A 137 -5.49 7.83 -19.20
N ALA A 138 -5.42 8.56 -18.09
CA ALA A 138 -6.11 9.83 -17.92
C ALA A 138 -5.64 10.88 -18.94
N ARG A 139 -4.35 10.91 -19.29
CA ARG A 139 -3.83 11.79 -20.36
C ARG A 139 -4.37 11.45 -21.75
N LYS A 140 -4.67 10.17 -21.99
CA LYS A 140 -5.16 9.69 -23.29
C LYS A 140 -6.67 9.81 -23.43
N TYR A 141 -7.42 9.57 -22.36
CA TYR A 141 -8.88 9.42 -22.39
C TYR A 141 -9.64 10.41 -21.51
N GLY A 142 -8.96 11.12 -20.62
CA GLY A 142 -9.52 12.13 -19.72
C GLY A 142 -9.00 13.54 -20.05
N LYS A 143 -9.07 14.43 -19.06
CA LYS A 143 -8.55 15.80 -19.18
C LYS A 143 -7.41 16.01 -18.19
N VAL A 144 -6.21 16.18 -18.75
CA VAL A 144 -4.98 16.51 -18.02
C VAL A 144 -4.40 17.74 -18.70
N VAL A 145 -4.70 18.90 -18.17
CA VAL A 145 -4.44 20.19 -18.83
C VAL A 145 -3.38 20.96 -18.06
N GLN A 146 -3.43 20.91 -16.73
CA GLN A 146 -2.59 21.71 -15.86
C GLN A 146 -1.41 20.88 -15.34
N GLU A 147 -0.31 21.54 -15.01
CA GLU A 147 0.85 20.89 -14.41
C GLU A 147 0.47 20.13 -13.13
N ARG A 148 -0.36 20.71 -12.28
CA ARG A 148 -0.84 20.04 -11.06
C ARG A 148 -1.63 18.76 -11.31
N ASP A 149 -2.29 18.62 -12.47
CA ASP A 149 -3.05 17.41 -12.81
C ASP A 149 -2.13 16.18 -12.89
N TYR A 150 -0.84 16.39 -13.25
CA TYR A 150 0.16 15.33 -13.22
C TYR A 150 0.38 14.77 -11.82
N ILE A 151 0.07 15.53 -10.75
CA ILE A 151 0.18 15.11 -9.35
C ILE A 151 -1.18 14.65 -8.84
N THR A 152 -2.23 15.47 -8.99
CA THR A 152 -3.57 15.19 -8.44
C THR A 152 -4.14 13.87 -8.97
N ILE A 153 -3.97 13.57 -10.26
CA ILE A 153 -4.53 12.36 -10.87
C ILE A 153 -3.92 11.05 -10.35
N PRO A 154 -2.59 10.85 -10.35
CA PRO A 154 -2.02 9.65 -9.75
C PRO A 154 -2.27 9.60 -8.24
N VAL A 155 -2.35 10.75 -7.53
CA VAL A 155 -2.75 10.77 -6.11
C VAL A 155 -4.19 10.27 -5.96
N ALA A 156 -5.12 10.68 -6.83
CA ALA A 156 -6.48 10.16 -6.86
C ALA A 156 -6.53 8.65 -7.13
N ALA A 157 -5.67 8.15 -8.02
CA ALA A 157 -5.50 6.72 -8.27
C ALA A 157 -5.04 5.98 -7.00
N ALA A 158 -4.02 6.53 -6.31
CA ALA A 158 -3.45 5.96 -5.11
C ALA A 158 -4.41 5.95 -3.92
N VAL A 159 -5.14 7.05 -3.66
CA VAL A 159 -6.11 7.06 -2.55
C VAL A 159 -7.30 6.13 -2.84
N GLY A 160 -7.75 6.04 -4.09
CA GLY A 160 -8.78 5.08 -4.50
C GLY A 160 -8.34 3.63 -4.28
N PHE A 161 -7.12 3.30 -4.71
CA PHE A 161 -6.49 1.99 -4.45
C PHE A 161 -6.42 1.69 -2.95
N ALA A 162 -5.78 2.58 -2.19
CA ALA A 162 -5.53 2.41 -0.77
C ALA A 162 -6.82 2.36 0.06
N THR A 163 -7.86 3.12 -0.30
CA THR A 163 -9.16 3.04 0.39
C THR A 163 -9.74 1.63 0.29
N ILE A 164 -9.80 1.05 -0.90
CA ILE A 164 -10.41 -0.28 -1.10
C ILE A 164 -9.53 -1.37 -0.49
N GLU A 165 -8.21 -1.25 -0.63
CA GLU A 165 -7.26 -2.16 0.01
C GLU A 165 -7.43 -2.17 1.54
N ASN A 166 -7.48 -0.99 2.15
CA ASN A 166 -7.62 -0.86 3.60
C ASN A 166 -8.98 -1.33 4.10
N MET A 167 -10.05 -1.19 3.31
CA MET A 167 -11.34 -1.81 3.61
C MET A 167 -11.24 -3.33 3.61
N ALA A 168 -10.50 -3.93 2.67
CA ALA A 168 -10.26 -5.37 2.64
C ALA A 168 -9.46 -5.84 3.86
N PHE A 169 -8.43 -5.09 4.29
CA PHE A 169 -7.70 -5.37 5.53
C PHE A 169 -8.58 -5.28 6.78
N ALA A 170 -9.37 -4.21 6.91
CA ALA A 170 -10.30 -4.04 8.04
C ALA A 170 -11.34 -5.18 8.10
N TYR A 171 -11.89 -5.56 6.94
CA TYR A 171 -12.81 -6.68 6.86
C TYR A 171 -12.13 -8.02 7.16
N GLY A 172 -10.89 -8.22 6.71
CA GLY A 172 -10.07 -9.38 7.02
C GLY A 172 -9.81 -9.52 8.52
N ALA A 173 -9.45 -8.43 9.20
CA ALA A 173 -9.29 -8.36 10.65
C ALA A 173 -10.60 -8.68 11.39
N TYR A 174 -11.72 -8.10 10.94
CA TYR A 174 -13.05 -8.40 11.47
C TYR A 174 -13.41 -9.88 11.36
N LYS A 175 -13.19 -10.50 10.19
CA LYS A 175 -13.48 -11.91 9.92
C LYS A 175 -12.56 -12.87 10.67
N SER A 176 -11.30 -12.50 10.84
CA SER A 176 -10.31 -13.23 11.65
C SER A 176 -10.60 -13.11 13.15
N GLY A 177 -11.57 -12.27 13.52
CA GLY A 177 -12.05 -12.15 14.86
C GLY A 177 -11.13 -11.39 15.80
N GLU A 178 -10.35 -10.44 15.26
CA GLU A 178 -9.52 -9.56 16.08
C GLU A 178 -10.35 -8.78 17.10
N SER A 179 -9.79 -8.56 18.29
CA SER A 179 -10.46 -7.74 19.31
C SER A 179 -10.78 -6.33 18.75
N PRO A 180 -11.86 -5.67 19.22
CA PRO A 180 -12.22 -4.32 18.80
C PRO A 180 -11.06 -3.32 18.77
N ILE A 181 -10.21 -3.31 19.81
CA ILE A 181 -9.05 -2.42 19.90
C ILE A 181 -8.03 -2.69 18.78
N ARG A 182 -7.73 -3.96 18.49
CA ARG A 182 -6.82 -4.32 17.39
C ARG A 182 -7.39 -3.95 16.03
N LEU A 183 -8.68 -4.18 15.82
CA LEU A 183 -9.35 -3.76 14.59
C LEU A 183 -9.27 -2.24 14.39
N ALA A 184 -9.51 -1.46 15.45
CA ALA A 184 -9.38 -0.01 15.42
C ALA A 184 -7.93 0.42 15.13
N MET A 185 -6.93 -0.22 15.75
CA MET A 185 -5.51 0.03 15.48
C MET A 185 -5.15 -0.28 14.03
N THR A 186 -5.60 -1.41 13.48
CA THR A 186 -5.41 -1.76 12.06
C THR A 186 -5.97 -0.66 11.15
N ILE A 187 -7.18 -0.16 11.42
CA ILE A 187 -7.78 0.92 10.63
C ILE A 187 -6.96 2.21 10.75
N LEU A 188 -6.54 2.59 11.96
CA LEU A 188 -5.77 3.80 12.20
C LEU A 188 -4.38 3.74 11.55
N GLU A 189 -3.64 2.65 11.71
CA GLU A 189 -2.31 2.47 11.12
C GLU A 189 -2.38 2.58 9.59
N ARG A 190 -3.41 2.00 8.98
CA ARG A 190 -3.63 2.04 7.54
C ARG A 190 -4.03 3.42 7.04
N THR A 191 -4.90 4.14 7.75
CA THR A 191 -5.24 5.53 7.40
C THR A 191 -4.09 6.49 7.60
N VAL A 192 -3.31 6.34 8.69
CA VAL A 192 -2.27 7.31 9.07
C VAL A 192 -0.96 7.07 8.34
N PHE A 193 -0.59 5.82 8.04
CA PHE A 193 0.68 5.50 7.39
C PHE A 193 0.51 4.93 5.99
N GLY A 194 -0.47 4.02 5.79
CA GLY A 194 -0.69 3.38 4.49
C GLY A 194 -1.11 4.39 3.41
N ILE A 195 -2.23 5.08 3.63
CA ILE A 195 -2.78 6.01 2.61
C ILE A 195 -1.81 7.16 2.27
N PRO A 196 -1.17 7.84 3.25
CA PRO A 196 -0.20 8.88 2.95
C PRO A 196 1.04 8.35 2.20
N GLY A 197 1.48 7.13 2.50
CA GLY A 197 2.54 6.46 1.75
C GLY A 197 2.20 6.33 0.28
N HIS A 198 1.06 5.73 -0.04
CA HIS A 198 0.61 5.59 -1.42
C HIS A 198 0.40 6.95 -2.12
N ALA A 199 -0.14 7.94 -1.40
CA ALA A 199 -0.33 9.27 -1.96
C ALA A 199 1.01 9.93 -2.31
N MET A 200 2.02 9.82 -1.45
CA MET A 200 3.34 10.41 -1.70
C MET A 200 4.12 9.67 -2.80
N THR A 201 4.04 8.33 -2.88
CA THR A 201 4.66 7.61 -4.00
C THR A 201 3.98 7.96 -5.33
N ALA A 202 2.66 8.08 -5.35
CA ALA A 202 1.92 8.61 -6.51
C ALA A 202 2.30 10.03 -6.87
N ALA A 203 2.45 10.92 -5.89
CA ALA A 203 2.89 12.29 -6.13
C ALA A 203 4.29 12.30 -6.76
N LEU A 204 5.20 11.46 -6.29
CA LEU A 204 6.55 11.32 -6.87
C LEU A 204 6.51 10.78 -8.30
N ILE A 205 5.65 9.80 -8.61
CA ILE A 205 5.40 9.35 -9.99
C ILE A 205 4.93 10.54 -10.84
N GLY A 206 3.94 11.28 -10.36
CA GLY A 206 3.38 12.43 -11.04
C GLY A 206 4.42 13.51 -11.35
N LEU A 207 5.25 13.85 -10.36
CA LEU A 207 6.37 14.77 -10.50
C LEU A 207 7.37 14.31 -11.54
N ASN A 208 7.78 13.04 -11.51
CA ASN A 208 8.73 12.49 -12.47
C ASN A 208 8.16 12.50 -13.91
N VAL A 209 6.86 12.24 -14.07
CA VAL A 209 6.18 12.34 -15.38
C VAL A 209 6.10 13.79 -15.84
N LEU A 210 5.75 14.74 -14.96
CA LEU A 210 5.70 16.16 -15.28
C LEU A 210 7.07 16.66 -15.74
N VAL A 211 8.13 16.32 -15.00
CA VAL A 211 9.51 16.70 -15.32
C VAL A 211 9.93 16.15 -16.68
N ARG A 212 9.60 14.89 -16.97
CA ARG A 212 9.84 14.30 -18.30
C ARG A 212 9.10 15.05 -19.39
N ASP A 213 7.79 15.26 -19.22
CA ASP A 213 6.90 15.66 -20.31
C ASP A 213 6.82 17.17 -20.53
N ILE A 214 6.95 17.95 -19.46
CA ILE A 214 6.83 19.42 -19.50
C ILE A 214 8.21 20.08 -19.42
N ARG A 215 9.08 19.61 -18.53
CA ARG A 215 10.44 20.14 -18.38
C ARG A 215 11.45 19.52 -19.35
N GLN A 216 11.01 18.57 -20.20
CA GLN A 216 11.78 17.93 -21.27
C GLN A 216 13.03 17.19 -20.77
N GLU A 217 13.01 16.68 -19.53
CA GLU A 217 14.07 15.80 -19.06
C GLU A 217 13.95 14.40 -19.65
N THR A 218 15.09 13.78 -19.96
CA THR A 218 15.12 12.44 -20.52
C THR A 218 14.98 11.39 -19.42
N MET A 219 13.74 10.94 -19.19
CA MET A 219 13.42 9.85 -18.27
C MET A 219 12.65 8.75 -18.97
N ASN A 220 13.12 7.51 -18.86
CA ASN A 220 12.34 6.34 -19.22
C ASN A 220 11.40 5.92 -18.08
N MET A 221 10.49 4.98 -18.36
CA MET A 221 9.51 4.50 -17.38
C MET A 221 10.16 3.94 -16.11
N TRP A 222 11.29 3.25 -16.21
CA TRP A 222 11.99 2.72 -15.05
C TRP A 222 12.57 3.81 -14.17
N GLN A 223 13.10 4.88 -14.74
CA GLN A 223 13.60 6.04 -13.98
C GLN A 223 12.46 6.76 -13.24
N ILE A 224 11.25 6.79 -13.81
CA ILE A 224 10.07 7.36 -13.16
C ILE A 224 9.64 6.51 -11.96
N LEU A 225 9.63 5.18 -12.12
CA LEU A 225 9.06 4.24 -11.16
C LEU A 225 10.06 3.77 -10.09
N LEU A 226 11.37 3.83 -10.33
CA LEU A 226 12.37 3.22 -9.45
C LEU A 226 12.29 3.78 -8.02
N GLU A 227 12.30 5.11 -7.85
CA GLU A 227 12.21 5.72 -6.51
C GLU A 227 10.89 5.36 -5.79
N PRO A 228 9.70 5.53 -6.38
CA PRO A 228 8.43 5.05 -5.80
C PRO A 228 8.47 3.57 -5.39
N ILE A 229 8.97 2.69 -6.27
CA ILE A 229 9.07 1.24 -6.01
C ILE A 229 9.99 0.97 -4.83
N LEU A 230 11.12 1.68 -4.72
CA LEU A 230 12.05 1.51 -3.61
C LEU A 230 11.44 1.97 -2.29
N PHE A 231 10.74 3.10 -2.25
CA PHE A 231 10.08 3.56 -1.03
C PHE A 231 8.96 2.62 -0.58
N HIS A 232 8.10 2.21 -1.52
CA HIS A 232 7.03 1.26 -1.25
C HIS A 232 7.59 -0.09 -0.81
N GLY A 233 8.48 -0.69 -1.61
CA GLY A 233 9.08 -1.99 -1.31
C GLY A 233 9.87 -1.98 0.00
N CYS A 234 10.56 -0.89 0.34
CA CYS A 234 11.21 -0.75 1.65
C CYS A 234 10.20 -0.73 2.80
N PHE A 235 9.10 0.00 2.66
CA PHE A 235 8.03 0.06 3.66
C PHE A 235 7.51 -1.35 3.95
N ASP A 236 7.08 -2.08 2.92
CA ASP A 236 6.56 -3.44 3.05
C ASP A 236 7.62 -4.42 3.57
N PHE A 237 8.81 -4.37 2.99
CA PHE A 237 9.88 -5.29 3.36
C PHE A 237 10.24 -5.15 4.83
N MET A 238 10.30 -3.93 5.38
CA MET A 238 10.58 -3.74 6.81
C MET A 238 9.48 -4.33 7.70
N LEU A 239 8.21 -4.20 7.31
CA LEU A 239 7.09 -4.82 8.00
C LEU A 239 7.21 -6.36 7.98
N PHE A 240 7.36 -6.96 6.79
CA PHE A 240 7.51 -8.41 6.67
C PHE A 240 8.79 -8.94 7.31
N ALA A 241 9.90 -8.20 7.26
CA ALA A 241 11.17 -8.57 7.87
C ALA A 241 11.07 -8.65 9.39
N ILE A 242 10.42 -7.67 10.04
CA ILE A 242 10.19 -7.72 11.49
C ILE A 242 9.29 -8.89 11.84
N SER A 243 8.25 -9.15 11.05
CA SER A 243 7.36 -10.29 11.26
C SER A 243 8.11 -11.64 11.10
N ALA A 244 8.95 -11.76 10.07
CA ALA A 244 9.78 -12.93 9.80
C ALA A 244 10.84 -13.15 10.89
N TYR A 245 11.46 -12.08 11.38
CA TYR A 245 12.41 -12.12 12.50
C TYR A 245 11.77 -12.72 13.76
N ASP A 246 10.49 -12.45 13.98
CA ASP A 246 9.70 -13.02 15.08
C ASP A 246 9.27 -14.48 14.87
N GLY A 247 9.64 -15.08 13.74
CA GLY A 247 9.32 -16.46 13.39
C GLY A 247 8.01 -16.62 12.62
N ASN A 248 7.47 -15.54 12.06
CA ASN A 248 6.21 -15.58 11.31
C ASN A 248 6.43 -15.75 9.79
N ILE A 249 5.40 -16.24 9.11
CA ILE A 249 5.33 -16.31 7.64
C ILE A 249 4.13 -15.47 7.19
N GLY A 250 4.38 -14.43 6.39
CA GLY A 250 3.39 -13.41 6.07
C GLY A 250 3.35 -12.32 7.14
N TRP A 251 2.37 -11.43 7.04
CA TRP A 251 2.24 -10.31 7.96
C TRP A 251 1.52 -10.74 9.23
N VAL A 252 2.24 -10.65 10.35
CA VAL A 252 1.70 -10.75 11.71
C VAL A 252 2.17 -9.53 12.49
N HIS A 253 1.23 -8.83 13.13
CA HIS A 253 1.53 -7.61 13.87
C HIS A 253 2.56 -7.87 14.98
N PRO A 254 3.57 -6.99 15.13
CA PRO A 254 4.58 -7.14 16.16
C PRO A 254 3.96 -7.03 17.55
N LYS A 255 4.45 -7.87 18.48
CA LYS A 255 4.00 -7.87 19.88
C LYS A 255 5.09 -7.33 20.80
N GLY A 256 4.68 -6.53 21.77
CA GLY A 256 5.56 -5.93 22.78
C GLY A 256 6.00 -4.51 22.39
N ALA A 257 6.08 -3.65 23.40
CA ALA A 257 6.29 -2.22 23.22
C ALA A 257 7.58 -1.88 22.45
N SER A 258 8.67 -2.60 22.68
CA SER A 258 9.94 -2.36 21.99
C SER A 258 9.85 -2.60 20.48
N LYS A 259 9.26 -3.73 20.07
CA LYS A 259 9.11 -4.06 18.64
C LYS A 259 8.16 -3.10 17.94
N ILE A 260 7.04 -2.79 18.58
CA ILE A 260 6.09 -1.79 18.08
C ILE A 260 6.81 -0.44 17.89
N CYS A 261 7.58 0.01 18.90
CA CYS A 261 8.35 1.24 18.81
C CYS A 261 9.37 1.23 17.66
N VAL A 262 10.12 0.14 17.51
CA VAL A 262 11.07 -0.03 16.38
C VAL A 262 10.35 0.01 15.04
N THR A 263 9.24 -0.72 14.88
CA THR A 263 8.42 -0.70 13.66
C THR A 263 7.93 0.71 13.35
N LEU A 264 7.41 1.44 14.35
CA LEU A 264 6.93 2.82 14.19
C LEU A 264 8.05 3.76 13.78
N VAL A 265 9.23 3.70 14.42
CA VAL A 265 10.38 4.53 14.05
C VAL A 265 10.79 4.30 12.60
N LEU A 266 10.81 3.04 12.15
CA LEU A 266 11.15 2.69 10.77
C LEU A 266 10.10 3.16 9.77
N VAL A 267 8.82 2.88 10.04
CA VAL A 267 7.69 3.32 9.21
C VAL A 267 7.67 4.84 9.08
N VAL A 268 7.73 5.56 10.21
CA VAL A 268 7.76 7.02 10.21
C VAL A 268 9.02 7.55 9.52
N GLY A 269 10.18 6.93 9.75
CA GLY A 269 11.43 7.32 9.11
C GLY A 269 11.38 7.22 7.59
N ILE A 270 10.84 6.12 7.04
CA ILE A 270 10.65 5.94 5.59
C ILE A 270 9.69 6.99 5.05
N GLN A 271 8.55 7.20 5.71
CA GLN A 271 7.55 8.19 5.29
C GLN A 271 8.10 9.61 5.32
N LEU A 272 8.88 9.97 6.34
CA LEU A 272 9.54 11.27 6.43
C LEU A 272 10.59 11.44 5.32
N CYS A 273 11.39 10.41 5.03
CA CYS A 273 12.34 10.45 3.92
C CYS A 273 11.63 10.65 2.58
N LEU A 274 10.53 9.92 2.33
CA LEU A 274 9.72 10.09 1.13
C LEU A 274 9.13 11.51 1.04
N ALA A 275 8.57 12.03 2.14
CA ALA A 275 8.04 13.39 2.20
C ALA A 275 9.12 14.44 1.88
N LEU A 276 10.33 14.27 2.40
CA LEU A 276 11.46 15.15 2.11
C LEU A 276 11.89 15.07 0.64
N VAL A 277 11.89 13.88 0.04
CA VAL A 277 12.20 13.70 -1.40
C VAL A 277 11.14 14.37 -2.26
N VAL A 278 9.85 14.19 -1.96
CA VAL A 278 8.75 14.85 -2.67
C VAL A 278 8.85 16.36 -2.54
N LYS A 279 9.07 16.88 -1.32
CA LYS A 279 9.25 18.31 -1.09
C LYS A 279 10.44 18.88 -1.86
N GLN A 280 11.60 18.24 -1.77
CA GLN A 280 12.80 18.69 -2.49
C GLN A 280 12.58 18.72 -4.00
N ARG A 281 11.78 17.77 -4.54
CA ARG A 281 11.43 17.71 -5.95
C ARG A 281 10.48 18.85 -6.33
N LEU A 282 9.46 19.13 -5.51
CA LEU A 282 8.56 20.29 -5.70
C LEU A 282 9.36 21.60 -5.72
N ASP A 283 10.23 21.81 -4.73
CA ASP A 283 11.06 23.01 -4.61
C ASP A 283 12.03 23.17 -5.81
N ARG A 284 12.59 22.07 -6.32
CA ARG A 284 13.54 22.10 -7.45
C ARG A 284 12.89 22.56 -8.75
N TYR A 285 11.63 22.23 -8.98
CA TYR A 285 10.94 22.48 -10.25
C TYR A 285 9.91 23.61 -10.18
N ASP A 286 9.88 24.33 -9.05
CA ASP A 286 8.96 25.44 -8.79
C ASP A 286 7.49 25.04 -8.98
N ILE A 287 7.14 23.85 -8.49
CA ILE A 287 5.78 23.30 -8.62
C ILE A 287 5.00 23.59 -7.34
N GLY A 288 4.05 24.53 -7.41
CA GLY A 288 3.15 24.85 -6.31
C GLY A 288 3.53 26.07 -5.47
N SER A 289 4.47 26.89 -5.94
CA SER A 289 4.74 28.26 -5.47
C SER A 289 3.61 29.23 -5.81
#